data_AF-A0A076MZ43-F1
#
_entry.id   AF-A0A076MZ43-F1
#
_cell.length_a   1.000
_cell.length_b   1.000
_cell.length_c   1.000
_cell.angle_alpha   90.00
_cell.angle_beta   90.00
_cell.angle_gamma   90.00
#
_symmetry.space_group_name_H-M   'P 1'
#
loop_
_entity.id
_entity.type
_entity.pdbx_description
1 polymer ?
#
loop_
_entity_poly.entity_id
_entity_poly.type
_entity_poly.pdbx_seq_one_letter_code
_entity_poly.pdbx_strand_id
1 'polypeptide(L)'
;MGSDSTTPARRDDTELVPLRTGFDIRWRGYDRPQVQHWVQQAETELAMLAADRDAAISERDDLAAELESTRAALRRLQDRFDQVCRTPISDEGLSYRMRRMVELAQDEAAEITARARAAADTSWAAAQEAAQQLRRRHIDLIGELDRRRQALEREHQDLLDRTRADVEAMTTRAHAERAALDEQAARRRAEIERDFQRDLQARRAAAKQEVDALRSAARAEAETMVREAEEVVRKLHRARDEALAQLRTARELLAKALPLLHDDPPEPDPVAVEVPAQLAPLPARAPAPARDDLEGAPAAA
;
A
#
# COMPACT_ATOMS: atom_id res chain seq x y z
N MET A 1 -32.38 -26.06 56.35
CA MET A 1 -31.31 -25.79 57.34
C MET A 1 -31.90 -26.26 58.66
N GLY A 2 -31.58 -27.45 59.13
CA GLY A 2 -30.23 -27.92 59.38
C GLY A 2 -30.11 -27.98 60.89
N SER A 3 -30.48 -29.13 61.45
CA SER A 3 -29.86 -29.64 62.67
C SER A 3 -28.36 -29.42 62.56
N ASP A 4 -27.74 -28.80 63.56
CA ASP A 4 -26.53 -29.40 64.10
C ASP A 4 -26.11 -28.81 65.45
N SER A 5 -25.77 -29.76 66.32
CA SER A 5 -24.73 -29.74 67.34
C SER A 5 -24.29 -28.39 67.94
N THR A 6 -24.33 -28.31 69.27
CA THR A 6 -23.09 -28.27 70.07
C THR A 6 -23.45 -28.42 71.55
N THR A 7 -23.17 -29.60 72.09
CA THR A 7 -22.84 -29.76 73.50
C THR A 7 -21.33 -29.59 73.65
N PRO A 8 -20.87 -28.83 74.64
CA PRO A 8 -19.73 -29.21 75.46
C PRO A 8 -20.25 -29.46 76.89
N ALA A 9 -20.08 -30.66 77.46
CA ALA A 9 -18.88 -31.07 78.19
C ALA A 9 -18.63 -30.13 79.39
N ARG A 10 -19.04 -30.51 80.61
CA ARG A 10 -18.41 -31.49 81.52
C ARG A 10 -17.51 -30.76 82.54
N ARG A 11 -17.98 -30.82 83.80
CA ARG A 11 -17.24 -30.73 85.09
C ARG A 11 -16.67 -29.33 85.38
N ASP A 12 -16.83 -28.79 86.58
CA ASP A 12 -16.48 -29.44 87.85
C ASP A 12 -17.69 -29.47 88.81
N ASP A 13 -18.05 -30.60 89.42
CA ASP A 13 -17.37 -31.10 90.62
C ASP A 13 -16.92 -29.94 91.54
N THR A 14 -17.78 -28.95 91.78
CA THR A 14 -17.72 -28.23 93.06
C THR A 14 -18.33 -29.18 94.07
N GLU A 15 -17.50 -30.14 94.45
CA GLU A 15 -17.44 -30.79 95.74
C GLU A 15 -18.51 -30.19 96.66
N LEU A 16 -19.65 -30.88 96.73
CA LEU A 16 -20.61 -30.71 97.81
C LEU A 16 -19.80 -31.00 99.08
N VAL A 17 -19.13 -29.97 99.60
CA VAL A 17 -18.56 -29.97 100.93
C VAL A 17 -19.76 -30.39 101.77
N PRO A 18 -19.70 -31.55 102.45
CA PRO A 18 -20.71 -31.84 103.43
C PRO A 18 -20.62 -30.67 104.39
N LEU A 19 -21.61 -29.77 104.35
CA LEU A 19 -21.84 -28.82 105.43
C LEU A 19 -21.80 -29.71 106.66
N ARG A 20 -20.74 -29.63 107.44
CA ARG A 20 -20.67 -30.34 108.72
C ARG A 20 -21.84 -29.75 109.49
N THR A 21 -22.98 -30.44 109.50
CA THR A 21 -24.24 -29.97 110.10
C THR A 21 -24.21 -30.05 111.63
N GLY A 22 -23.00 -30.16 112.20
CA GLY A 22 -22.77 -30.23 113.62
C GLY A 22 -21.45 -29.54 113.96
N PHE A 23 -21.42 -28.92 115.13
CA PHE A 23 -20.21 -28.33 115.70
C PHE A 23 -19.38 -29.41 116.38
N ASP A 24 -18.06 -29.30 116.31
CA ASP A 24 -17.14 -30.17 117.01
C ASP A 24 -17.32 -30.02 118.54
N ILE A 25 -17.24 -31.13 119.29
CA ILE A 25 -17.52 -31.17 120.73
C ILE A 25 -16.18 -31.23 121.50
N ARG A 26 -15.93 -30.28 122.41
CA ARG A 26 -14.85 -30.31 123.40
C ARG A 26 -15.40 -30.67 124.79
N TRP A 27 -14.51 -30.98 125.76
CA TRP A 27 -14.91 -31.40 127.11
C TRP A 27 -15.90 -30.39 127.71
N ARG A 28 -17.18 -30.78 127.80
CA ARG A 28 -18.34 -29.99 128.23
C ARG A 28 -18.90 -28.96 127.21
N GLY A 29 -18.95 -29.25 125.90
CA GLY A 29 -19.85 -28.54 124.96
C GLY A 29 -19.31 -28.38 123.54
N TYR A 30 -20.07 -27.67 122.70
CA TYR A 30 -19.66 -27.32 121.33
C TYR A 30 -18.48 -26.35 121.32
N ASP A 31 -17.68 -26.42 120.26
CA ASP A 31 -16.55 -25.53 120.05
C ASP A 31 -17.00 -24.09 119.84
N ARG A 32 -16.89 -23.29 120.90
CA ARG A 32 -17.35 -21.89 120.95
C ARG A 32 -16.87 -21.04 119.76
N PRO A 33 -15.58 -21.03 119.37
CA PRO A 33 -15.13 -20.26 118.20
C PRO A 33 -15.77 -20.73 116.89
N GLN A 34 -15.99 -22.04 116.71
CA GLN A 34 -16.64 -22.59 115.51
C GLN A 34 -18.13 -22.19 115.44
N VAL A 35 -18.85 -22.28 116.56
CA VAL A 35 -20.25 -21.84 116.65
C VAL A 35 -20.37 -20.34 116.38
N GLN A 36 -19.50 -19.52 116.99
CA GLN A 36 -19.50 -18.07 116.79
C GLN A 36 -19.23 -17.71 115.33
N HIS A 37 -18.27 -18.37 114.69
CA HIS A 37 -17.98 -18.15 113.27
C HIS A 37 -19.16 -18.50 112.38
N TRP A 38 -19.82 -19.65 112.64
CA TRP A 38 -20.98 -20.07 111.87
C TRP A 38 -22.20 -19.16 112.08
N VAL A 39 -22.47 -18.74 113.32
CA VAL A 39 -23.55 -17.78 113.61
C VAL A 39 -23.26 -16.45 112.92
N GLN A 40 -22.02 -15.97 112.96
CA GLN A 40 -21.63 -14.74 112.27
C GLN A 40 -21.77 -14.87 110.75
N GLN A 41 -21.42 -16.03 110.17
CA GLN A 41 -21.62 -16.31 108.75
C GLN A 41 -23.12 -16.34 108.40
N ALA A 42 -23.94 -17.03 109.19
CA ALA A 42 -25.39 -17.12 108.98
C ALA A 42 -26.08 -15.75 109.15
N GLU A 43 -25.66 -14.93 110.13
CA GLU A 43 -26.12 -13.56 110.29
C GLU A 43 -25.75 -12.70 109.08
N THR A 44 -24.55 -12.89 108.53
CA THR A 44 -24.11 -12.20 107.31
C THR A 44 -24.93 -12.63 106.09
N GLU A 45 -25.18 -13.93 105.93
CA GLU A 45 -26.02 -14.47 104.85
C GLU A 45 -27.48 -14.00 104.96
N LEU A 46 -28.05 -13.96 106.16
CA LEU A 46 -29.39 -13.41 106.40
C LEU A 46 -29.44 -11.90 106.14
N ALA A 47 -28.39 -11.16 106.49
CA ALA A 47 -28.30 -9.75 106.17
C ALA A 47 -28.22 -9.51 104.65
N MET A 48 -27.47 -10.33 103.92
CA MET A 48 -27.43 -10.29 102.45
C MET A 48 -28.79 -10.64 101.84
N LEU A 49 -29.45 -11.72 102.28
CA LEU A 49 -30.78 -12.09 101.80
C LEU A 49 -31.85 -11.04 102.13
N ALA A 50 -31.74 -10.39 103.30
CA ALA A 50 -32.62 -9.28 103.65
C ALA A 50 -32.38 -8.09 102.72
N ALA A 51 -31.11 -7.76 102.43
CA ALA A 51 -30.76 -6.71 101.48
C ALA A 51 -31.25 -7.02 100.06
N ASP A 52 -31.09 -8.25 99.59
CA ASP A 52 -31.57 -8.71 98.28
C ASP A 52 -33.09 -8.68 98.20
N ARG A 53 -33.79 -9.13 99.26
CA ARG A 53 -35.24 -9.04 99.35
C ARG A 53 -35.71 -7.59 99.31
N ASP A 54 -35.07 -6.72 100.07
CA ASP A 54 -35.46 -5.31 100.15
C ASP A 54 -35.17 -4.60 98.81
N ALA A 55 -34.09 -4.95 98.11
CA ALA A 55 -33.81 -4.50 96.74
C ALA A 55 -34.87 -5.00 95.74
N ALA A 56 -35.25 -6.28 95.80
CA ALA A 56 -36.29 -6.84 94.94
C ALA A 56 -37.67 -6.23 95.23
N ILE A 57 -37.97 -5.89 96.49
CA ILE A 57 -39.19 -5.16 96.86
C ILE A 57 -39.17 -3.75 96.26
N SER A 58 -38.05 -3.04 96.32
CA SER A 58 -37.90 -1.72 95.69
C SER A 58 -38.10 -1.79 94.17
N GLU A 59 -37.45 -2.74 93.49
CA GLU A 59 -37.60 -2.92 92.05
C GLU A 59 -39.04 -3.25 91.65
N ARG A 60 -39.72 -4.10 92.43
CA ARG A 60 -41.14 -4.40 92.24
C ARG A 60 -42.00 -3.14 92.37
N ASP A 61 -41.73 -2.30 93.36
CA ASP A 61 -42.50 -1.09 93.61
C ASP A 61 -42.29 -0.04 92.50
N ASP A 62 -41.07 0.08 91.97
CA ASP A 62 -40.74 0.93 90.82
C ASP A 62 -41.47 0.45 89.55
N LEU A 63 -41.42 -0.86 89.26
CA LEU A 63 -42.15 -1.45 88.13
C LEU A 63 -43.67 -1.30 88.29
N ALA A 64 -44.20 -1.42 89.50
CA ALA A 64 -45.61 -1.18 89.78
C ALA A 64 -46.00 0.28 89.51
N ALA A 65 -45.14 1.24 89.87
CA ALA A 65 -45.35 2.65 89.58
C ALA A 65 -45.32 2.94 88.07
N GLU A 66 -44.38 2.35 87.32
CA GLU A 66 -44.31 2.49 85.87
C GLU A 66 -45.53 1.88 85.17
N LEU A 67 -45.99 0.70 85.62
CA LEU A 67 -47.21 0.08 85.11
C LEU A 67 -48.45 0.95 85.37
N GLU A 68 -48.56 1.59 86.53
CA GLU A 68 -49.70 2.46 86.80
C GLU A 68 -49.64 3.76 85.99
N SER A 69 -48.44 4.32 85.80
CA SER A 69 -48.19 5.48 84.93
C SER A 69 -48.59 5.19 83.48
N THR A 70 -48.15 4.06 82.93
CA THR A 70 -48.49 3.64 81.57
C THR A 70 -49.97 3.33 81.42
N ARG A 71 -50.61 2.69 82.40
CA ARG A 71 -52.08 2.48 82.44
C ARG A 71 -52.85 3.79 82.51
N ALA A 72 -52.39 4.76 83.29
CA ALA A 72 -52.98 6.09 83.34
C ALA A 72 -52.83 6.83 82.00
N ALA A 73 -51.67 6.72 81.35
CA ALA A 73 -51.45 7.28 80.00
C ALA A 73 -52.35 6.62 78.95
N LEU A 74 -52.50 5.29 79.00
CA LEU A 74 -53.39 4.53 78.12
C LEU A 74 -54.85 4.95 78.31
N ARG A 75 -55.33 5.06 79.56
CA ARG A 75 -56.69 5.56 79.87
C ARG A 75 -56.91 6.96 79.32
N ARG A 76 -55.99 7.90 79.55
CA ARG A 76 -56.07 9.26 78.98
C ARG A 76 -56.10 9.25 77.45
N LEU A 77 -55.38 8.35 76.80
CA LEU A 77 -55.41 8.23 75.35
C LEU A 77 -56.74 7.63 74.87
N GLN A 78 -57.26 6.61 75.55
CA GLN A 78 -58.56 6.01 75.29
C GLN A 78 -59.69 7.01 75.46
N ASP A 79 -59.72 7.78 76.55
CA ASP A 79 -60.73 8.82 76.79
C ASP A 79 -60.73 9.89 75.69
N ARG A 80 -59.54 10.34 75.27
CA ARG A 80 -59.41 11.27 74.14
C ARG A 80 -59.86 10.66 72.82
N PHE A 81 -59.51 9.39 72.57
CA PHE A 81 -59.95 8.67 71.38
C PHE A 81 -61.47 8.54 71.34
N ASP A 82 -62.09 8.15 72.46
CA ASP A 82 -63.54 8.04 72.59
C ASP A 82 -64.23 9.39 72.40
N GLN A 83 -63.68 10.47 72.96
CA GLN A 83 -64.19 11.83 72.75
C GLN A 83 -64.11 12.25 71.27
N VAL A 84 -63.03 11.86 70.58
CA VAL A 84 -62.87 12.10 69.16
C VAL A 84 -63.84 11.24 68.35
N CYS A 85 -64.10 9.99 68.73
CA CYS A 85 -64.91 9.02 67.98
C CYS A 85 -66.43 9.13 68.21
N ARG A 86 -66.87 9.80 69.29
CA ARG A 86 -68.30 10.00 69.57
C ARG A 86 -68.99 10.89 68.52
N THR A 87 -70.25 10.55 68.25
CA THR A 87 -71.17 11.33 67.43
C THR A 87 -72.33 11.78 68.31
N PRO A 88 -72.75 13.06 68.33
CA PRO A 88 -72.25 14.17 67.50
C PRO A 88 -70.88 14.68 67.94
N ILE A 89 -70.07 15.11 66.96
CA ILE A 89 -68.69 15.57 67.18
C ILE A 89 -68.73 16.91 67.94
N SER A 90 -68.11 16.97 69.11
CA SER A 90 -67.87 18.24 69.82
C SER A 90 -66.94 19.16 69.00
N ASP A 91 -67.08 20.48 69.12
CA ASP A 91 -66.28 21.46 68.36
C ASP A 91 -64.76 21.31 68.59
N GLU A 92 -64.36 20.98 69.83
CA GLU A 92 -62.98 20.64 70.17
C GLU A 92 -62.48 19.35 69.48
N GLY A 93 -63.34 18.32 69.42
CA GLY A 93 -63.06 17.08 68.71
C GLY A 93 -62.94 17.26 67.20
N LEU A 94 -63.70 18.19 66.62
CA LEU A 94 -63.61 18.57 65.20
C LEU A 94 -62.26 19.24 64.90
N SER A 95 -61.87 20.23 65.71
CA SER A 95 -60.59 20.94 65.57
C SER A 95 -59.38 20.00 65.68
N TYR A 96 -59.43 19.03 66.60
CA TYR A 96 -58.38 18.02 66.73
C TYR A 96 -58.32 17.08 65.51
N ARG A 97 -59.47 16.58 65.03
CA ARG A 97 -59.54 15.73 63.81
C ARG A 97 -59.00 16.47 62.58
N MET A 98 -59.36 17.74 62.40
CA MET A 98 -58.86 18.55 61.29
C MET A 98 -57.34 18.71 61.36
N ARG A 99 -56.79 19.03 62.55
CA ARG A 99 -55.34 19.11 62.74
C ARG A 99 -54.65 17.78 62.41
N ARG A 100 -55.17 16.66 62.91
CA ARG A 100 -54.63 15.33 62.64
C ARG A 100 -54.71 14.95 61.17
N MET A 101 -55.79 15.34 60.48
CA MET A 101 -55.94 15.12 59.04
C MET A 101 -54.93 15.95 58.24
N VAL A 102 -54.66 17.19 58.66
CA VAL A 102 -53.62 18.04 58.05
C VAL A 102 -52.23 17.47 58.28
N GLU A 103 -51.91 17.03 59.50
CA GLU A 103 -50.65 16.33 59.80
C GLU A 103 -50.48 15.09 58.93
N LEU A 104 -51.52 14.24 58.85
CA LEU A 104 -51.48 13.04 58.01
C LEU A 104 -51.31 13.38 56.52
N ALA A 105 -52.00 14.40 56.02
CA ALA A 105 -51.86 14.85 54.64
C ALA A 105 -50.47 15.43 54.36
N GLN A 106 -49.84 16.10 55.33
CA GLN A 106 -48.46 16.58 55.23
C GLN A 106 -47.47 15.42 55.21
N ASP A 107 -47.65 14.42 56.09
CA ASP A 107 -46.84 13.21 56.11
C ASP A 107 -46.96 12.44 54.78
N GLU A 108 -48.18 12.28 54.26
CA GLU A 108 -48.42 11.62 52.98
C GLU A 108 -47.82 12.42 51.80
N ALA A 109 -47.92 13.75 51.81
CA ALA A 109 -47.28 14.59 50.80
C ALA A 109 -45.74 14.48 50.86
N ALA A 110 -45.17 14.43 52.07
CA ALA A 110 -43.74 14.21 52.27
C ALA A 110 -43.31 12.84 51.75
N GLU A 111 -44.11 11.80 51.98
CA GLU A 111 -43.84 10.45 51.48
C GLU A 111 -43.93 10.38 49.94
N ILE A 112 -44.96 10.98 49.34
CA ILE A 112 -45.12 11.05 47.88
C ILE A 112 -43.94 11.78 47.24
N THR A 113 -43.54 12.92 47.82
CA THR A 113 -42.41 13.69 47.29
C THR A 113 -41.08 12.95 47.47
N ALA A 114 -40.88 12.25 48.59
CA ALA A 114 -39.70 11.41 48.80
C ALA A 114 -39.64 10.26 47.79
N ARG A 115 -40.77 9.55 47.58
CA ARG A 115 -40.87 8.48 46.57
C ARG A 115 -40.64 9.00 45.15
N ALA A 116 -41.22 10.15 44.80
CA ALA A 116 -41.02 10.77 43.49
C ALA A 116 -39.56 11.17 43.25
N ARG A 117 -38.88 11.73 44.26
CA ARG A 117 -37.45 12.06 44.19
C ARG A 117 -36.59 10.81 44.03
N ALA A 118 -36.81 9.77 44.83
CA ALA A 118 -36.06 8.53 44.72
C ALA A 118 -36.23 7.85 43.34
N ALA A 119 -37.45 7.87 42.79
CA ALA A 119 -37.72 7.38 41.44
C ALA A 119 -37.01 8.23 40.38
N ALA A 120 -37.05 9.57 40.51
CA ALA A 120 -36.36 10.49 39.61
C ALA A 120 -34.84 10.25 39.63
N ASP A 121 -34.23 10.16 40.81
CA ASP A 121 -32.79 9.92 40.97
C ASP A 121 -32.36 8.59 40.35
N THR A 122 -33.16 7.53 40.56
CA THR A 122 -32.92 6.22 39.94
C THR A 122 -32.99 6.30 38.42
N SER A 123 -34.02 6.96 37.88
CA SER A 123 -34.18 7.14 36.43
C SER A 123 -33.05 7.99 35.83
N TRP A 124 -32.59 9.01 36.56
CA TRP A 124 -31.52 9.90 36.15
C TRP A 124 -30.16 9.19 36.17
N ALA A 125 -29.89 8.39 37.20
CA ALA A 125 -28.69 7.56 37.27
C ALA A 125 -28.66 6.55 36.10
N ALA A 126 -29.76 5.83 35.87
CA ALA A 126 -29.86 4.88 34.76
C ALA A 126 -29.68 5.56 33.39
N ALA A 127 -30.27 6.74 33.18
CA ALA A 127 -30.11 7.51 31.95
C ALA A 127 -28.65 7.98 31.75
N GLN A 128 -27.99 8.42 32.82
CA GLN A 128 -26.59 8.83 32.76
C GLN A 128 -25.67 7.64 32.44
N GLU A 129 -25.87 6.49 33.07
CA GLU A 129 -25.11 5.27 32.79
C GLU A 129 -25.29 4.83 31.34
N ALA A 130 -26.54 4.80 30.84
CA ALA A 130 -26.82 4.48 29.44
C ALA A 130 -26.12 5.46 28.48
N ALA A 131 -26.15 6.76 28.78
CA ALA A 131 -25.47 7.77 27.98
C ALA A 131 -23.94 7.61 28.02
N GLN A 132 -23.36 7.28 29.18
CA GLN A 132 -21.93 7.00 29.31
C GLN A 132 -21.52 5.75 28.52
N GLN A 133 -22.30 4.68 28.60
CA GLN A 133 -22.06 3.45 27.83
C GLN A 133 -22.12 3.73 26.31
N LEU A 134 -23.12 4.50 25.87
CA LEU A 134 -23.23 4.91 24.47
C LEU A 134 -22.03 5.74 24.01
N ARG A 135 -21.58 6.70 24.83
CA ARG A 135 -20.37 7.51 24.54
C ARG A 135 -19.12 6.65 24.44
N ARG A 136 -18.91 5.71 25.37
CA ARG A 136 -17.77 4.78 25.33
C ARG A 136 -17.77 3.97 24.03
N ARG A 137 -18.91 3.37 23.68
CA ARG A 137 -19.07 2.64 22.40
C ARG A 137 -18.79 3.50 21.18
N HIS A 138 -19.22 4.77 21.17
CA HIS A 138 -18.92 5.69 20.07
C HIS A 138 -17.43 6.00 19.97
N ILE A 139 -16.76 6.27 21.10
CA ILE A 139 -15.31 6.51 21.14
C ILE A 139 -14.56 5.28 20.63
N ASP A 140 -14.96 4.09 21.08
CA ASP A 140 -14.34 2.83 20.65
C ASP A 140 -14.52 2.60 19.14
N LEU A 141 -15.73 2.85 18.62
CA LEU A 141 -16.04 2.71 17.19
C LEU A 141 -15.26 3.72 16.33
N ILE A 142 -15.20 4.98 16.76
CA ILE A 142 -14.40 6.01 16.07
C ILE A 142 -12.92 5.58 16.07
N GLY A 143 -12.40 5.14 17.20
CA GLY A 143 -11.02 4.65 17.31
C GLY A 143 -10.75 3.40 16.46
N GLU A 144 -11.73 2.54 16.24
CA GLU A 144 -11.62 1.40 15.32
C GLU A 144 -11.61 1.84 13.86
N LEU A 145 -12.49 2.78 13.48
CA LEU A 145 -12.52 3.35 12.12
C LEU A 145 -11.22 4.09 11.80
N ASP A 146 -10.67 4.85 12.74
CA ASP A 146 -9.38 5.52 12.57
C ASP A 146 -8.23 4.52 12.39
N ARG A 147 -8.21 3.44 13.18
CA ARG A 147 -7.22 2.35 13.02
C ARG A 147 -7.34 1.67 11.65
N ARG A 148 -8.56 1.38 11.18
CA ARG A 148 -8.79 0.80 9.84
C ARG A 148 -8.37 1.76 8.73
N ARG A 149 -8.68 3.04 8.85
CA ARG A 149 -8.27 4.08 7.90
C ARG A 149 -6.74 4.14 7.80
N GLN A 150 -6.03 4.19 8.93
CA GLN A 150 -4.57 4.21 8.95
C GLN A 150 -3.96 2.94 8.35
N ALA A 151 -4.56 1.77 8.58
CA ALA A 151 -4.10 0.52 7.98
C ALA A 151 -4.24 0.55 6.45
N LEU A 152 -5.39 0.98 5.93
CA LEU A 152 -5.63 1.11 4.49
C LEU A 152 -4.72 2.16 3.84
N GLU A 153 -4.48 3.30 4.51
CA GLU A 153 -3.55 4.32 4.03
C GLU A 153 -2.12 3.78 3.93
N ARG A 154 -1.66 2.98 4.90
CA ARG A 154 -0.35 2.31 4.86
C ARG A 154 -0.28 1.27 3.73
N GLU A 155 -1.27 0.41 3.62
CA GLU A 155 -1.33 -0.60 2.54
C GLU A 155 -1.35 0.06 1.16
N HIS A 156 -2.08 1.17 1.01
CA HIS A 156 -2.12 1.94 -0.22
C HIS A 156 -0.76 2.57 -0.53
N GLN A 157 -0.11 3.18 0.46
CA GLN A 157 1.22 3.75 0.30
C GLN A 157 2.25 2.69 -0.09
N ASP A 158 2.24 1.53 0.59
CA ASP A 158 3.10 0.39 0.26
C ASP A 158 2.87 -0.11 -1.17
N LEU A 159 1.61 -0.18 -1.61
CA LEU A 159 1.27 -0.55 -2.99
C LEU A 159 1.77 0.49 -3.99
N LEU A 160 1.59 1.78 -3.71
CA LEU A 160 2.10 2.86 -4.56
C LEU A 160 3.63 2.82 -4.65
N ASP A 161 4.32 2.57 -3.55
CA ASP A 161 5.79 2.52 -3.56
C ASP A 161 6.31 1.29 -4.30
N ARG A 162 5.66 0.12 -4.14
CA ARG A 162 5.98 -1.08 -4.94
C ARG A 162 5.73 -0.86 -6.43
N THR A 163 4.57 -0.32 -6.80
CA THR A 163 4.23 -0.08 -8.21
C THR A 163 5.16 0.97 -8.85
N ARG A 164 5.57 2.01 -8.11
CA ARG A 164 6.59 2.96 -8.56
C ARG A 164 7.92 2.26 -8.80
N ALA A 165 8.40 1.46 -7.85
CA ALA A 165 9.64 0.71 -8.00
C ALA A 165 9.59 -0.27 -9.19
N ASP A 166 8.46 -0.94 -9.40
CA ASP A 166 8.26 -1.86 -10.54
C ASP A 166 8.29 -1.12 -11.88
N VAL A 167 7.63 0.04 -11.97
CA VAL A 167 7.65 0.88 -13.17
C VAL A 167 9.05 1.43 -13.43
N GLU A 168 9.75 1.90 -12.41
CA GLU A 168 11.15 2.34 -12.52
C GLU A 168 12.08 1.20 -12.98
N ALA A 169 11.89 0.00 -12.45
CA ALA A 169 12.64 -1.18 -12.86
C ALA A 169 12.33 -1.59 -14.30
N MET A 170 11.05 -1.60 -14.69
CA MET A 170 10.61 -1.93 -16.04
C MET A 170 11.10 -0.91 -17.07
N THR A 171 11.02 0.39 -16.76
CA THR A 171 11.50 1.46 -17.63
C THR A 171 13.02 1.40 -17.79
N THR A 172 13.76 1.22 -16.69
CA THR A 172 15.22 1.06 -16.71
C THR A 172 15.62 -0.14 -17.57
N ARG A 173 14.94 -1.28 -17.39
CA ARG A 173 15.18 -2.49 -18.19
C ARG A 173 14.89 -2.27 -19.67
N ALA A 174 13.75 -1.67 -20.01
CA ALA A 174 13.39 -1.37 -21.39
C ALA A 174 14.40 -0.42 -22.06
N HIS A 175 14.90 0.59 -21.34
CA HIS A 175 15.96 1.47 -21.83
C HIS A 175 17.27 0.73 -22.06
N ALA A 176 17.67 -0.16 -21.14
CA ALA A 176 18.87 -0.98 -21.29
C ALA A 176 18.78 -1.95 -22.48
N GLU A 177 17.63 -2.62 -22.65
CA GLU A 177 17.38 -3.52 -23.78
C GLU A 177 17.39 -2.76 -25.11
N ARG A 178 16.76 -1.58 -25.18
CA ARG A 178 16.80 -0.73 -26.36
C ARG A 178 18.22 -0.29 -26.70
N ALA A 179 18.99 0.18 -25.71
CA ALA A 179 20.37 0.59 -25.92
C ALA A 179 21.25 -0.57 -26.43
N ALA A 180 21.05 -1.78 -25.89
CA ALA A 180 21.76 -2.98 -26.35
C ALA A 180 21.40 -3.35 -27.80
N LEU A 181 20.13 -3.26 -28.18
CA LEU A 181 19.68 -3.50 -29.56
C LEU A 181 20.22 -2.44 -30.53
N ASP A 182 20.21 -1.16 -30.13
CA ASP A 182 20.76 -0.05 -30.91
C ASP A 182 22.27 -0.25 -31.14
N GLU A 183 23.01 -0.68 -30.12
CA GLU A 183 24.44 -0.98 -30.23
C GLU A 183 24.69 -2.19 -31.15
N GLN A 184 23.93 -3.28 -31.00
CA GLN A 184 24.03 -4.45 -31.89
C GLN A 184 23.73 -4.08 -33.34
N ALA A 185 22.69 -3.27 -33.58
CA ALA A 185 22.35 -2.80 -34.92
C ALA A 185 23.45 -1.89 -35.49
N ALA A 186 24.07 -1.03 -34.68
CA ALA A 186 25.19 -0.19 -35.09
C ALA A 186 26.41 -1.03 -35.46
N ARG A 187 26.74 -2.07 -34.68
CA ARG A 187 27.83 -3.02 -34.99
C ARG A 187 27.59 -3.72 -36.33
N ARG A 188 26.39 -4.27 -36.54
CA ARG A 188 26.01 -4.92 -37.82
C ARG A 188 26.09 -3.96 -39.01
N ARG A 189 25.61 -2.72 -38.87
CA ARG A 189 25.72 -1.71 -39.92
C ARG A 189 27.19 -1.40 -40.25
N ALA A 190 28.05 -1.29 -39.24
CA ALA A 190 29.47 -1.04 -39.44
C ALA A 190 30.20 -2.23 -40.10
N GLU A 191 29.82 -3.46 -39.78
CA GLU A 191 30.33 -4.67 -40.43
C GLU A 191 29.93 -4.71 -41.91
N ILE A 192 28.63 -4.52 -42.22
CA ILE A 192 28.11 -4.48 -43.58
C ILE A 192 28.80 -3.38 -44.39
N GLU A 193 28.95 -2.18 -43.83
CA GLU A 193 29.63 -1.06 -44.50
C GLU A 193 31.09 -1.39 -44.79
N ARG A 194 31.82 -2.00 -43.84
CA ARG A 194 33.21 -2.44 -44.06
C ARG A 194 33.33 -3.47 -45.18
N ASP A 195 32.43 -4.45 -45.21
CA ASP A 195 32.46 -5.49 -46.23
C ASP A 195 32.06 -4.94 -47.60
N PHE A 196 31.05 -4.07 -47.67
CA PHE A 196 30.68 -3.37 -48.89
C PHE A 196 31.82 -2.51 -49.44
N GLN A 197 32.54 -1.78 -48.56
CA GLN A 197 33.71 -1.01 -48.95
C GLN A 197 34.82 -1.89 -49.52
N ARG A 198 35.08 -3.06 -48.91
CA ARG A 198 36.05 -4.04 -49.43
C ARG A 198 35.65 -4.54 -50.81
N ASP A 199 34.39 -4.92 -50.99
CA ASP A 199 33.87 -5.41 -52.27
C ASP A 199 33.93 -4.33 -53.35
N LEU A 200 33.57 -3.09 -53.01
CA LEU A 200 33.64 -1.95 -53.94
C LEU A 200 35.10 -1.65 -54.33
N GLN A 201 36.03 -1.69 -53.37
CA GLN A 201 37.46 -1.53 -53.64
C GLN A 201 37.99 -2.64 -54.54
N ALA A 202 37.62 -3.90 -54.28
CA ALA A 202 38.01 -5.05 -55.11
C ALA A 202 37.46 -4.92 -56.54
N ARG A 203 36.17 -4.59 -56.71
CA ARG A 203 35.55 -4.37 -58.02
C ARG A 203 36.19 -3.19 -58.76
N ARG A 204 36.49 -2.10 -58.06
CA ARG A 204 37.17 -0.93 -58.65
C ARG A 204 38.59 -1.28 -59.10
N ALA A 205 39.32 -2.09 -58.32
CA ALA A 205 40.65 -2.57 -58.68
C ALA A 205 40.59 -3.49 -59.91
N ALA A 206 39.65 -4.44 -59.95
CA ALA A 206 39.44 -5.33 -61.10
C ALA A 206 39.06 -4.56 -62.37
N ALA A 207 38.08 -3.64 -62.30
CA ALA A 207 37.70 -2.81 -63.43
C ALA A 207 38.86 -1.93 -63.93
N LYS A 208 39.70 -1.42 -63.01
CA LYS A 208 40.91 -0.69 -63.38
C LYS A 208 41.91 -1.58 -64.13
N GLN A 209 42.13 -2.81 -63.64
CA GLN A 209 42.98 -3.79 -64.30
C GLN A 209 42.46 -4.15 -65.70
N GLU A 210 41.16 -4.34 -65.88
CA GLU A 210 40.56 -4.59 -67.19
C GLU A 210 40.76 -3.42 -68.16
N VAL A 211 40.54 -2.18 -67.69
CA VAL A 211 40.77 -0.98 -68.51
C VAL A 211 42.25 -0.84 -68.87
N ASP A 212 43.16 -1.10 -67.92
CA ASP A 212 44.60 -1.04 -68.18
C ASP A 212 45.04 -2.16 -69.13
N ALA A 213 44.48 -3.36 -69.01
CA ALA A 213 44.70 -4.48 -69.94
C ALA A 213 44.21 -4.14 -71.35
N LEU A 214 42.97 -3.65 -71.49
CA LEU A 214 42.41 -3.21 -72.77
C LEU A 214 43.24 -2.10 -73.41
N ARG A 215 43.69 -1.11 -72.62
CA ARG A 215 44.59 -0.05 -73.09
C ARG A 215 45.93 -0.60 -73.55
N SER A 216 46.50 -1.57 -72.84
CA SER A 216 47.76 -2.20 -73.22
C SER A 216 47.62 -3.01 -74.52
N ALA A 217 46.53 -3.77 -74.67
CA ALA A 217 46.22 -4.53 -75.89
C ALA A 217 46.00 -3.59 -77.09
N ALA A 218 45.18 -2.55 -76.92
CA ALA A 218 44.94 -1.55 -77.96
C ALA A 218 46.21 -0.79 -78.35
N ARG A 219 47.12 -0.51 -77.39
CA ARG A 219 48.45 0.05 -77.69
C ARG A 219 49.31 -0.91 -78.51
N ALA A 220 49.36 -2.19 -78.13
CA ALA A 220 50.13 -3.21 -78.86
C ALA A 220 49.59 -3.43 -80.29
N GLU A 221 48.28 -3.44 -80.47
CA GLU A 221 47.64 -3.51 -81.80
C GLU A 221 47.94 -2.27 -82.62
N ALA A 222 47.83 -1.06 -82.02
CA ALA A 222 48.18 0.18 -82.70
C ALA A 222 49.67 0.20 -83.11
N GLU A 223 50.59 -0.24 -82.25
CA GLU A 223 52.01 -0.38 -82.57
C GLU A 223 52.24 -1.36 -83.73
N THR A 224 51.52 -2.47 -83.77
CA THR A 224 51.60 -3.45 -84.86
C THR A 224 51.07 -2.86 -86.17
N MET A 225 49.92 -2.20 -86.14
CA MET A 225 49.32 -1.52 -87.30
C MET A 225 50.24 -0.41 -87.83
N VAL A 226 50.87 0.37 -86.95
CA VAL A 226 51.86 1.37 -87.34
C VAL A 226 53.06 0.71 -88.02
N ARG A 227 53.60 -0.38 -87.46
CA ARG A 227 54.72 -1.14 -88.09
C ARG A 227 54.33 -1.70 -89.46
N GLU A 228 53.15 -2.29 -89.60
CA GLU A 228 52.64 -2.81 -90.87
C GLU A 228 52.44 -1.69 -91.90
N ALA A 229 51.86 -0.55 -91.48
CA ALA A 229 51.70 0.62 -92.34
C ALA A 229 53.06 1.18 -92.79
N GLU A 230 54.04 1.27 -91.89
CA GLU A 230 55.42 1.65 -92.21
C GLU A 230 56.06 0.67 -93.20
N GLU A 231 55.80 -0.63 -93.10
CA GLU A 231 56.23 -1.62 -94.09
C GLU A 231 55.58 -1.43 -95.45
N VAL A 232 54.27 -1.20 -95.51
CA VAL A 232 53.55 -0.92 -96.75
C VAL A 232 54.07 0.35 -97.40
N VAL A 233 54.25 1.42 -96.62
CA VAL A 233 54.84 2.69 -97.08
C VAL A 233 56.27 2.46 -97.59
N ARG A 234 57.10 1.67 -96.90
CA ARG A 234 58.43 1.29 -97.39
C ARG A 234 58.36 0.52 -98.72
N LYS A 235 57.42 -0.41 -98.88
CA LYS A 235 57.20 -1.14 -100.14
C LYS A 235 56.73 -0.21 -101.27
N LEU A 236 55.78 0.69 -101.01
CA LEU A 236 55.31 1.71 -101.95
C LEU A 236 56.44 2.65 -102.38
N HIS A 237 57.28 3.10 -101.44
CA HIS A 237 58.45 3.89 -101.76
C HIS A 237 59.43 3.14 -102.65
N ARG A 238 59.72 1.86 -102.37
CA ARG A 238 60.55 1.02 -103.26
C ARG A 238 59.94 0.87 -104.65
N ALA A 239 58.65 0.54 -104.74
CA ALA A 239 57.96 0.40 -106.02
C ALA A 239 57.92 1.73 -106.80
N ARG A 240 57.73 2.87 -106.12
CA ARG A 240 57.85 4.20 -106.71
C ARG A 240 59.28 4.43 -107.22
N ASP A 241 60.29 4.12 -106.42
CA ASP A 241 61.69 4.33 -106.78
C ASP A 241 62.08 3.42 -107.97
N GLU A 242 61.58 2.19 -108.00
CA GLU A 242 61.69 1.26 -109.13
C GLU A 242 60.95 1.79 -110.37
N ALA A 243 59.73 2.30 -110.24
CA ALA A 243 58.97 2.90 -111.34
C ALA A 243 59.66 4.17 -111.87
N LEU A 244 60.20 5.02 -110.98
CA LEU A 244 61.02 6.18 -111.36
C LEU A 244 62.32 5.73 -112.04
N ALA A 245 62.94 4.65 -111.58
CA ALA A 245 64.10 4.06 -112.23
C ALA A 245 63.72 3.52 -113.62
N GLN A 246 62.65 2.75 -113.75
CA GLN A 246 62.13 2.25 -115.03
C GLN A 246 61.76 3.38 -115.99
N LEU A 247 61.14 4.47 -115.52
CA LEU A 247 60.87 5.67 -116.32
C LEU A 247 62.16 6.36 -116.75
N ARG A 248 63.19 6.42 -115.88
CA ARG A 248 64.52 6.91 -116.28
C ARG A 248 65.15 6.00 -117.33
N THR A 249 65.07 4.67 -117.17
CA THR A 249 65.57 3.70 -118.14
C THR A 249 64.80 3.76 -119.46
N ALA A 250 63.48 3.91 -119.43
CA ALA A 250 62.64 4.10 -120.61
C ALA A 250 62.92 5.45 -121.28
N ARG A 251 63.17 6.51 -120.52
CA ARG A 251 63.60 7.81 -121.04
C ARG A 251 65.00 7.74 -121.65
N GLU A 252 65.91 6.95 -121.07
CA GLU A 252 67.24 6.68 -121.62
C GLU A 252 67.18 5.79 -122.87
N LEU A 253 66.28 4.80 -122.91
CA LEU A 253 66.03 3.96 -124.09
C LEU A 253 65.34 4.74 -125.20
N LEU A 254 64.39 5.62 -124.89
CA LEU A 254 63.81 6.58 -125.82
C LEU A 254 64.87 7.58 -126.30
N ALA A 255 65.72 8.11 -125.42
CA ALA A 255 66.84 8.97 -125.83
C ALA A 255 67.90 8.24 -126.68
N LYS A 256 68.06 6.92 -126.49
CA LYS A 256 68.93 6.06 -127.32
C LYS A 256 68.26 5.57 -128.62
N ALA A 257 66.93 5.53 -128.69
CA ALA A 257 66.16 5.15 -129.88
C ALA A 257 65.74 6.36 -130.74
N LEU A 258 65.73 7.58 -130.17
CA LEU A 258 65.41 8.83 -130.87
C LEU A 258 66.32 9.20 -132.05
N PRO A 259 67.57 8.69 -132.20
CA PRO A 259 68.35 8.96 -133.40
C PRO A 259 68.15 7.94 -134.55
N LEU A 260 67.24 6.96 -134.43
CA LEU A 260 67.21 5.79 -135.34
C LEU A 260 65.88 5.51 -136.08
N LEU A 261 64.90 6.42 -136.03
CA LEU A 261 63.78 6.43 -136.97
C LEU A 261 63.34 7.88 -137.26
N HIS A 262 63.78 8.39 -138.40
CA HIS A 262 63.12 9.45 -139.16
C HIS A 262 62.30 8.78 -140.26
N ASP A 263 60.99 9.08 -140.30
CA ASP A 263 60.21 9.35 -141.53
C ASP A 263 58.81 9.86 -141.10
N ASP A 264 58.39 10.97 -141.73
CA ASP A 264 57.20 11.82 -141.51
C ASP A 264 55.81 11.12 -141.62
N PRO A 265 54.66 11.84 -141.56
CA PRO A 265 53.92 12.48 -140.46
C PRO A 265 52.52 11.79 -140.28
N PRO A 266 51.58 12.18 -139.37
CA PRO A 266 50.70 13.36 -139.53
C PRO A 266 50.27 14.04 -138.19
N GLU A 267 49.74 15.27 -138.26
CA GLU A 267 48.99 15.91 -137.16
C GLU A 267 47.60 15.27 -136.98
N PRO A 268 47.17 15.02 -135.73
CA PRO A 268 45.74 15.07 -135.40
C PRO A 268 45.42 15.86 -134.10
N ASP A 269 44.14 16.19 -134.03
CA ASP A 269 43.41 17.05 -133.09
C ASP A 269 43.60 16.81 -131.58
N PRO A 270 43.41 17.84 -130.73
CA PRO A 270 43.37 17.67 -129.28
C PRO A 270 42.01 17.11 -128.83
N VAL A 271 41.98 15.83 -128.45
CA VAL A 271 40.87 15.24 -127.69
C VAL A 271 41.10 15.49 -126.20
N ALA A 272 40.38 16.44 -125.64
CA ALA A 272 40.22 16.60 -124.20
C ALA A 272 39.25 15.52 -123.69
N VAL A 273 39.76 14.56 -122.90
CA VAL A 273 38.92 13.60 -122.17
C VAL A 273 38.91 13.96 -120.69
N GLU A 274 37.76 14.50 -120.30
CA GLU A 274 36.98 14.22 -119.09
C GLU A 274 37.72 13.97 -117.76
N VAL A 275 37.57 14.95 -116.86
CA VAL A 275 37.52 14.72 -115.41
C VAL A 275 36.03 14.73 -115.01
N PRO A 276 35.40 13.58 -114.69
CA PRO A 276 34.11 13.60 -114.04
C PRO A 276 34.28 13.94 -112.57
N ALA A 277 33.75 15.10 -112.20
CA ALA A 277 33.40 15.43 -110.84
C ALA A 277 32.32 14.46 -110.33
N GLN A 278 32.52 13.89 -109.13
CA GLN A 278 31.46 13.62 -108.15
C GLN A 278 32.08 13.12 -106.83
N LEU A 279 32.29 14.05 -105.90
CA LEU A 279 32.36 13.76 -104.47
C LEU A 279 30.91 13.56 -103.98
N ALA A 280 30.52 12.32 -103.76
CA ALA A 280 29.34 12.00 -102.97
C ALA A 280 29.66 12.19 -101.47
N PRO A 281 28.86 12.95 -100.70
CA PRO A 281 29.02 13.02 -99.25
C PRO A 281 28.45 11.78 -98.57
N LEU A 282 29.18 11.32 -97.54
CA LEU A 282 28.82 10.25 -96.60
C LEU A 282 27.41 10.43 -96.01
N PRO A 283 26.60 9.36 -95.84
CA PRO A 283 25.33 9.47 -95.14
C PRO A 283 25.53 9.74 -93.64
N ALA A 284 24.70 10.63 -93.12
CA ALA A 284 24.66 11.06 -91.74
C ALA A 284 24.28 9.94 -90.76
N ARG A 285 24.91 10.01 -89.59
CA ARG A 285 24.70 9.20 -88.38
C ARG A 285 23.26 9.29 -87.88
N ALA A 286 22.62 8.14 -87.66
CA ALA A 286 21.32 8.03 -87.00
C ALA A 286 21.40 8.53 -85.53
N PRO A 287 20.39 9.26 -85.03
CA PRO A 287 20.30 9.62 -83.62
C PRO A 287 19.75 8.45 -82.77
N ALA A 288 20.28 8.32 -81.56
CA ALA A 288 19.82 7.39 -80.54
C ALA A 288 18.42 7.77 -80.02
N PRO A 289 17.56 6.80 -79.63
CA PRO A 289 16.31 7.11 -78.97
C PRO A 289 16.55 7.63 -77.55
N ALA A 290 15.72 8.62 -77.20
CA ALA A 290 15.69 9.34 -75.95
C ALA A 290 15.40 8.42 -74.74
N ARG A 291 15.94 8.82 -73.59
CA ARG A 291 15.61 8.27 -72.27
C ARG A 291 14.17 8.65 -71.94
N ASP A 292 13.35 7.65 -71.62
CA ASP A 292 12.10 7.87 -70.91
C ASP A 292 12.42 8.25 -69.46
N ASP A 293 11.97 9.45 -69.10
CA ASP A 293 11.81 9.90 -67.73
C ASP A 293 10.63 9.14 -67.11
N LEU A 294 10.90 8.24 -66.15
CA LEU A 294 9.87 7.77 -65.22
C LEU A 294 9.85 8.68 -64.00
N GLU A 295 8.93 9.62 -64.10
CA GLU A 295 8.38 10.50 -63.08
C GLU A 295 7.79 9.70 -61.89
N GLY A 296 8.19 10.10 -60.68
CA GLY A 296 7.34 10.29 -59.50
C GLY A 296 6.30 9.23 -59.10
N ALA A 297 6.60 8.49 -58.03
CA ALA A 297 5.60 7.99 -57.08
C ALA A 297 5.90 8.55 -55.67
N PRO A 298 4.99 9.33 -55.04
CA PRO A 298 5.21 9.79 -53.68
C PRO A 298 4.67 8.80 -52.63
N ALA A 299 5.54 8.58 -51.64
CA ALA A 299 5.31 8.43 -50.21
C ALA A 299 3.91 8.09 -49.68
N ALA A 300 3.86 6.94 -49.00
CA ALA A 300 2.92 6.64 -47.94
C ALA A 300 3.21 7.46 -46.67
N ALA A 301 2.14 7.88 -46.00
CA ALA A 301 2.08 8.25 -44.59
C ALA A 301 0.93 7.45 -43.96
#